data_AF-V9WB55-F1
#
_entry.id   AF-V9WB55-F1
#
_cell.length_a   1.000
_cell.length_b   1.000
_cell.length_c   1.000
_cell.angle_alpha   90.00
_cell.angle_beta   90.00
_cell.angle_gamma   90.00
#
_symmetry.space_group_name_H-M   'P 1'
#
loop_
_entity.id
_entity.type
_entity.pdbx_description
1 polymer ?
#
loop_
_entity_poly.entity_id
_entity_poly.type
_entity_poly.pdbx_seq_one_letter_code
_entity_poly.pdbx_strand_id
1 'polypeptide(L)'
;MTKTQLKKVAGMSHDGLARSIYPVHTMHDGDTVFAASTDGVDMPTDIVGALSAEVLAKAVLSAVRQAQSAGGLKARRMYMSNYTGMAYLELETGTTPKYSSIVRPFLAIFWASSIPK
;
A
#
# COMPACT_ATOMS: atom_id res chain seq x y z
N MET A 1 19.23 19.72 10.88
CA MET A 1 17.87 19.81 11.48
C MET A 1 17.96 19.67 12.99
N THR A 2 17.19 20.44 13.74
CA THR A 2 17.16 20.34 15.21
C THR A 2 16.31 19.17 15.70
N LYS A 3 16.53 18.73 16.94
CA LYS A 3 15.74 17.67 17.59
C LYS A 3 14.24 17.96 17.58
N THR A 4 13.85 19.22 17.78
CA THR A 4 12.44 19.64 17.75
C THR A 4 11.85 19.53 16.35
N GLN A 5 12.58 19.95 15.32
CA GLN A 5 12.14 19.80 13.92
C GLN A 5 11.97 18.33 13.54
N LEU A 6 12.91 17.48 13.91
CA LEU A 6 12.82 16.03 13.66
C LEU A 6 11.64 15.38 14.39
N LYS A 7 11.37 15.77 15.65
CA LYS A 7 10.16 15.33 16.37
C LYS A 7 8.89 15.72 15.63
N LYS A 8 8.85 16.92 15.03
CA LYS A 8 7.71 17.38 14.23
C LYS A 8 7.55 16.55 12.94
N VAL A 9 8.64 16.30 12.23
CA VAL A 9 8.64 15.45 11.02
C VAL A 9 8.16 14.04 11.35
N ALA A 10 8.66 13.42 12.42
CA ALA A 10 8.22 12.11 12.89
C ALA A 10 6.70 12.09 13.13
N GLY A 11 6.17 13.10 13.82
CA GLY A 11 4.73 13.24 14.04
C GLY A 11 3.93 13.40 12.74
N MET A 12 4.39 14.21 11.80
CA MET A 12 3.71 14.38 10.50
C MET A 12 3.71 13.10 9.67
N SER A 13 4.76 12.28 9.77
CA SER A 13 4.81 11.00 9.07
C SER A 13 3.68 10.04 9.44
N HIS A 14 3.07 10.16 10.63
CA HIS A 14 1.90 9.34 11.01
C HIS A 14 0.73 9.51 10.04
N ASP A 15 0.61 10.65 9.36
CA ASP A 15 -0.39 10.84 8.29
C ASP A 15 -0.20 9.84 7.15
N GLY A 16 1.03 9.40 6.90
CA GLY A 16 1.35 8.35 5.94
C GLY A 16 0.82 6.97 6.37
N LEU A 17 0.87 6.67 7.66
CA LEU A 17 0.26 5.45 8.22
C LEU A 17 -1.27 5.51 8.04
N ALA A 18 -1.90 6.62 8.41
CA ALA A 18 -3.34 6.82 8.25
C ALA A 18 -3.83 6.73 6.79
N ARG A 19 -3.00 7.14 5.81
CA ARG A 19 -3.32 6.99 4.37
C ARG A 19 -3.19 5.56 3.84
N SER A 20 -2.49 4.68 4.55
CA SER A 20 -2.13 3.34 4.05
C SER A 20 -2.67 2.19 4.91
N ILE A 21 -3.13 2.47 6.13
CA ILE A 21 -3.65 1.50 7.10
C ILE A 21 -4.98 2.05 7.65
N TYR A 22 -6.00 1.19 7.71
CA TYR A 22 -7.30 1.56 8.24
C TYR A 22 -8.02 0.38 8.94
N PRO A 23 -8.44 0.54 10.22
CA PRO A 23 -8.10 1.65 11.11
C PRO A 23 -6.63 1.63 11.52
N VAL A 24 -6.08 2.78 11.89
CA VAL A 24 -4.73 2.95 12.46
C VAL A 24 -4.84 3.62 13.83
N HIS A 25 -3.79 3.56 14.66
CA HIS A 25 -3.76 4.18 15.99
C HIS A 25 -4.84 3.64 16.93
N THR A 26 -5.15 2.35 16.86
CA THR A 26 -6.07 1.74 17.82
C THR A 26 -5.39 1.56 19.18
N MET A 27 -6.19 1.29 20.23
CA MET A 27 -5.66 1.03 21.58
C MET A 27 -4.73 -0.19 21.66
N HIS A 28 -4.71 -1.04 20.63
CA HIS A 28 -3.89 -2.25 20.57
C HIS A 28 -2.63 -2.07 19.72
N ASP A 29 -2.45 -0.91 19.09
CA ASP A 29 -1.33 -0.61 18.20
C ASP A 29 -0.22 0.16 18.93
N GLY A 30 1.03 -0.18 18.64
CA GLY A 30 2.25 0.48 19.16
C GLY A 30 2.92 1.40 18.15
N ASP A 31 2.13 2.12 17.34
CA ASP A 31 2.63 2.90 16.20
C ASP A 31 3.69 3.92 16.64
N THR A 32 4.92 3.77 16.12
CA THR A 32 6.04 4.64 16.47
C THR A 32 6.87 4.96 15.24
N VAL A 33 7.10 6.25 14.99
CA VAL A 33 7.99 6.75 13.93
C VAL A 33 9.18 7.48 14.55
N PHE A 34 10.38 7.14 14.09
CA PHE A 34 11.61 7.84 14.43
C PHE A 34 12.10 8.65 13.22
N ALA A 35 12.67 9.83 13.46
CA ALA A 35 13.28 10.66 12.44
C ALA A 35 14.72 11.01 12.85
N ALA A 36 15.63 10.94 11.87
CA ALA A 36 17.02 11.32 11.99
C ALA A 36 17.43 12.13 10.75
N SER A 37 18.46 12.97 10.89
CA SER A 37 19.03 13.78 9.82
C SER A 37 20.53 13.56 9.76
N THR A 38 21.09 13.47 8.55
CA THR A 38 22.54 13.47 8.31
C THR A 38 23.08 14.87 7.97
N ASP A 39 22.22 15.90 8.02
CA ASP A 39 22.54 17.32 7.82
C ASP A 39 23.25 17.66 6.50
N GLY A 40 22.64 17.28 5.37
CA GLY A 40 23.18 17.55 4.03
C GLY A 40 22.53 18.72 3.27
N VAL A 41 21.30 19.10 3.60
CA VAL A 41 20.54 20.15 2.90
C VAL A 41 19.69 20.90 3.90
N ASP A 42 19.68 22.23 3.81
CA ASP A 42 18.76 23.07 4.58
C ASP A 42 17.40 23.15 3.86
N MET A 43 16.32 22.82 4.57
CA MET A 43 14.98 22.73 4.00
C MET A 43 13.93 23.03 5.08
N PRO A 44 12.85 23.78 4.75
CA PRO A 44 11.72 23.98 5.64
C PRO A 44 11.13 22.66 6.16
N THR A 45 10.82 22.62 7.46
CA THR A 45 10.40 21.39 8.16
C THR A 45 9.05 20.87 7.71
N ASP A 46 8.16 21.77 7.30
CA ASP A 46 6.85 21.48 6.72
C ASP A 46 6.95 20.73 5.38
N ILE A 47 7.85 21.15 4.49
CA ILE A 47 8.11 20.46 3.23
C ILE A 47 8.64 19.05 3.50
N VAL A 48 9.64 18.92 4.37
CA VAL A 48 10.21 17.61 4.74
C VAL A 48 9.15 16.71 5.40
N GLY A 49 8.32 17.27 6.28
CA GLY A 49 7.24 16.52 6.95
C GLY A 49 6.13 16.08 6.00
N ALA A 50 5.76 16.88 5.01
CA ALA A 50 4.77 16.49 4.00
C ALA A 50 5.29 15.33 3.13
N LEU A 51 6.55 15.42 2.71
CA LEU A 51 7.22 14.37 1.95
C LEU A 51 7.41 13.10 2.79
N SER A 52 7.72 13.22 4.08
CA SER A 52 7.91 12.05 4.95
C SER A 52 6.62 11.24 5.10
N ALA A 53 5.45 11.90 5.21
CA ALA A 53 4.16 11.22 5.19
C ALA A 53 3.91 10.46 3.88
N GLU A 54 4.21 11.07 2.73
CA GLU A 54 4.06 10.41 1.43
C GLU A 54 5.00 9.20 1.29
N VAL A 55 6.27 9.37 1.66
CA VAL A 55 7.28 8.30 1.62
C VAL A 55 6.89 7.17 2.55
N LEU A 56 6.39 7.45 3.76
CA LEU A 56 5.98 6.41 4.68
C LEU A 56 4.79 5.62 4.15
N ALA A 57 3.78 6.27 3.57
CA ALA A 57 2.68 5.56 2.91
C ALA A 57 3.19 4.63 1.80
N LYS A 58 4.08 5.12 0.93
CA LYS A 58 4.70 4.30 -0.14
C LYS A 58 5.52 3.15 0.44
N ALA A 59 6.23 3.36 1.55
CA ALA A 59 7.01 2.33 2.22
C ALA A 59 6.12 1.21 2.76
N VAL A 60 4.99 1.53 3.40
CA VAL A 60 4.00 0.54 3.87
C VAL A 60 3.46 -0.28 2.70
N LEU A 61 3.04 0.37 1.60
CA LEU A 61 2.58 -0.34 0.40
C LEU A 61 3.67 -1.25 -0.17
N SER A 62 4.91 -0.77 -0.21
CA SER A 62 6.06 -1.55 -0.65
C SER A 62 6.30 -2.78 0.23
N ALA A 63 6.21 -2.63 1.56
CA ALA A 63 6.35 -3.73 2.50
C ALA A 63 5.27 -4.81 2.27
N VAL A 64 4.00 -4.41 2.14
CA VAL A 64 2.90 -5.33 1.81
C VAL A 64 3.11 -6.01 0.45
N ARG A 65 3.73 -5.31 -0.52
CA ARG A 65 4.06 -5.87 -1.85
C ARG A 65 5.16 -6.91 -1.81
N GLN A 66 6.16 -6.70 -0.97
CA GLN A 66 7.33 -7.56 -0.94
C GLN A 66 7.18 -8.73 0.04
N ALA A 67 6.30 -8.61 1.04
CA ALA A 67 6.04 -9.63 2.04
C ALA A 67 5.90 -11.06 1.46
N GLN A 68 6.45 -12.00 2.20
CA GLN A 68 6.31 -13.45 1.99
C GLN A 68 5.45 -14.04 3.11
N SER A 69 4.77 -15.14 2.82
CA SER A 69 3.97 -15.86 3.82
C SER A 69 4.89 -16.43 4.89
N ALA A 70 4.51 -16.28 6.17
CA ALA A 70 5.30 -16.75 7.30
C ALA A 70 4.36 -17.05 8.49
N GLY A 71 4.76 -17.98 9.37
CA GLY A 71 3.99 -18.29 10.60
C GLY A 71 2.55 -18.74 10.34
N GLY A 72 2.28 -19.39 9.19
CA GLY A 72 0.93 -19.77 8.78
C GLY A 72 0.07 -18.63 8.20
N LEU A 73 0.58 -17.40 8.20
CA LEU A 73 -0.10 -16.23 7.64
C LEU A 73 0.26 -16.05 6.16
N LYS A 74 -0.75 -15.77 5.33
CA LYS A 74 -0.58 -15.57 3.89
C LYS A 74 -0.22 -14.13 3.56
N ALA A 75 0.82 -13.93 2.75
CA ALA A 75 1.14 -12.61 2.20
C ALA A 75 0.15 -12.21 1.08
N ARG A 76 0.03 -10.91 0.79
CA ARG A 76 -0.88 -10.37 -0.23
C ARG A 76 -0.77 -11.10 -1.58
N ARG A 77 0.45 -11.44 -2.01
CA ARG A 77 0.69 -12.13 -3.30
C ARG A 77 -0.09 -13.44 -3.43
N MET A 78 -0.28 -14.19 -2.34
CA MET A 78 -1.04 -15.44 -2.35
C MET A 78 -2.51 -15.22 -2.68
N TYR A 79 -3.09 -14.10 -2.24
CA TYR A 79 -4.45 -13.74 -2.60
C TYR A 79 -4.54 -13.29 -4.06
N MET A 80 -3.57 -12.50 -4.52
CA MET A 80 -3.55 -11.98 -5.89
C MET A 80 -3.39 -13.07 -6.95
N SER A 81 -2.54 -14.09 -6.72
CA SER A 81 -2.37 -15.20 -7.68
C SER A 81 -3.66 -16.00 -7.93
N ASN A 82 -4.51 -16.14 -6.91
CA ASN A 82 -5.79 -16.83 -7.05
C ASN A 82 -6.79 -16.02 -7.90
N TYR A 83 -6.74 -14.69 -7.84
CA TYR A 83 -7.54 -13.84 -8.74
C TYR A 83 -7.06 -13.94 -10.20
N THR A 84 -5.75 -14.01 -10.42
CA THR A 84 -5.21 -14.18 -11.78
C THR A 84 -5.58 -15.54 -12.36
N GLY A 85 -5.50 -16.62 -11.56
CA GLY A 85 -5.89 -17.97 -11.99
C GLY A 85 -7.39 -18.10 -12.33
N MET A 86 -8.26 -17.42 -11.58
CA MET A 86 -9.70 -17.37 -11.88
C MET A 86 -9.99 -16.58 -13.16
N ALA A 87 -9.29 -15.47 -13.40
CA ALA A 87 -9.43 -14.71 -14.65
C ALA A 87 -9.02 -15.52 -15.89
N TYR A 88 -8.02 -16.39 -15.79
CA TYR A 88 -7.65 -17.31 -16.88
C TYR A 88 -8.66 -18.45 -17.06
N LEU A 89 -9.18 -19.05 -15.98
CA LEU A 89 -10.23 -20.08 -16.07
C LEU A 89 -11.54 -19.53 -16.65
N GLU A 90 -11.88 -18.26 -16.40
CA GLU A 90 -13.03 -17.59 -17.02
C GLU A 90 -12.90 -17.48 -18.55
N LEU A 91 -11.67 -17.27 -19.08
CA LEU A 91 -11.40 -17.21 -20.52
C LEU A 91 -11.47 -18.59 -21.19
N GLU A 92 -11.09 -19.66 -20.49
CA GLU A 92 -11.07 -21.02 -21.04
C GLU A 92 -12.41 -21.74 -20.97
N THR A 93 -13.23 -21.46 -19.96
CA THR A 93 -14.44 -22.26 -19.67
C THR A 93 -15.75 -21.63 -20.13
N GLY A 94 -15.74 -20.39 -20.63
CA GLY A 94 -16.90 -19.69 -21.18
C GLY A 94 -18.11 -19.57 -20.22
N THR A 95 -17.92 -19.90 -18.93
CA THR A 95 -18.98 -20.01 -17.94
C THR A 95 -18.65 -19.11 -16.77
N THR A 96 -19.44 -18.05 -16.59
CA THR A 96 -19.30 -17.12 -15.46
C THR A 96 -19.71 -17.81 -14.15
N PRO A 97 -18.83 -17.92 -13.14
CA PRO A 97 -19.23 -18.43 -11.83
C PRO A 97 -20.12 -17.39 -11.11
N LYS A 98 -21.16 -17.88 -10.43
CA LYS A 98 -22.17 -17.07 -9.70
C LYS A 98 -21.64 -16.42 -8.40
N TYR A 99 -20.39 -15.95 -8.34
CA TYR A 99 -19.89 -15.26 -7.13
C TYR A 99 -19.96 -13.73 -7.26
N SER A 100 -20.62 -13.14 -6.26
CA SER A 100 -21.13 -11.76 -6.15
C SER A 100 -20.29 -10.63 -6.76
N SER A 101 -20.78 -10.08 -7.87
CA SER A 101 -21.04 -8.66 -8.22
C SER A 101 -20.24 -7.46 -7.67
N ILE A 102 -19.30 -7.56 -6.73
CA ILE A 102 -18.74 -6.36 -6.06
C ILE A 102 -17.38 -5.91 -6.63
N VAL A 103 -16.67 -6.73 -7.40
CA VAL A 103 -15.27 -6.43 -7.81
C VAL A 103 -15.07 -6.15 -9.31
N ARG A 104 -16.14 -6.11 -10.10
CA ARG A 104 -16.06 -5.89 -11.56
C ARG A 104 -16.52 -4.47 -11.92
N PRO A 105 -15.60 -3.50 -12.06
CA PRO A 105 -15.67 -2.71 -13.29
C PRO A 105 -14.33 -2.33 -13.96
N PHE A 106 -13.18 -2.38 -13.27
CA PHE A 106 -11.99 -1.72 -13.83
C PHE A 106 -11.10 -2.57 -14.74
N LEU A 107 -11.08 -3.90 -14.58
CA LEU A 107 -10.12 -4.75 -15.33
C LEU A 107 -10.64 -5.20 -16.71
N ALA A 108 -11.95 -5.27 -16.92
CA ALA A 108 -12.53 -5.77 -18.18
C ALA A 108 -12.45 -4.75 -19.34
N ILE A 109 -12.44 -3.44 -19.05
CA ILE A 109 -12.50 -2.40 -20.09
C ILE A 109 -11.14 -2.24 -20.80
N PHE A 110 -10.03 -2.53 -20.13
CA PHE A 110 -8.70 -2.27 -20.70
C PHE A 110 -8.22 -3.35 -21.67
N TRP A 111 -8.82 -4.55 -21.66
CA TRP A 111 -8.34 -5.69 -22.45
C TRP A 111 -9.09 -5.90 -23.77
N ALA A 112 -10.36 -5.49 -23.88
CA ALA A 112 -11.13 -5.60 -25.12
C ALA A 112 -10.60 -4.75 -26.28
N SER A 113 -9.73 -3.76 -26.00
CA SER A 113 -9.16 -2.85 -27.00
C SER A 113 -7.84 -3.33 -27.62
N SER A 114 -7.29 -4.47 -27.18
CA SER A 114 -5.94 -4.92 -27.58
C SER A 114 -5.89 -6.26 -28.33
N ILE A 115 -7.03 -6.81 -28.78
CA ILE A 115 -7.04 -7.99 -29.65
C ILE A 115 -6.94 -7.51 -31.11
N PRO A 116 -5.82 -7.76 -31.83
CA PRO A 116 -5.77 -7.50 -33.27
C PRO A 116 -6.75 -8.43 -34.00
N LYS A 117 -7.44 -7.86 -35.01
CA LYS A 117 -8.43 -8.56 -35.85
C LYS A 117 -7.86 -9.77 -36.57
#